data_AF-A0A517NHV3-F1
#
_entry.id   AF-A0A517NHV3-F1
#
_cell.length_a   1.000
_cell.length_b   1.000
_cell.length_c   1.000
_cell.angle_alpha   90.00
_cell.angle_beta   90.00
_cell.angle_gamma   90.00
#
_symmetry.space_group_name_H-M   'P 1'
#
loop_
_entity.id
_entity.type
_entity.pdbx_description
1 polymer ?
#
loop_
_entity_poly.entity_id
_entity_poly.type
_entity_poly.pdbx_seq_one_letter_code
_entity_poly.pdbx_strand_id
1 'polypeptide(L)'
;MPHRFLVIAVLLLTATTVQAELKFSPVFGDSMVVQRDKPIHVWGWTQPGTKVAAEIAGHTANAVADDQGRFDLKLDALPAGGPHELVVQADQRRVFEDVLVGEVWVCSGQSNMQWNVGSANDADLESLTAKYPNLRLITVPQVGTQEPQDDFKGQWQSCTPQSVKDFSAVGYFFGRQLHQTLDVPVGLIDNSWGGSSAEAWVPRDVLKSEGQYDELLAKWDDLAKTFDFDAELAKWNEKTEKWKADGKKGRAPQRPRDVLSGQHRPANLYNGVLHPILGYTIRGAIWYQGESNAGRAYQYRDLFPLMIQTWRDHWSQDEFPFYWVQLADFRAEVSEPSDSDWAELREAQTMTMSRLPATGEAVITDLGEASDIHPKNKQDVGKRLARWALAKDYGYNIPYRSPTFASLEVKGNKAIVKFDHVGGGLDTFDVNTPIGLTIAGDDQKFVSASGKIVGKDTIEVSAAAVKNPVAVRYAWADNPVANLQSSEGLPMTPFRTDQWPGITAGNVK
;
A
#
# COMPACT_ATOMS: atom_id res chain seq x y z
N MET A 1 -26.20 81.96 17.19
CA MET A 1 -27.27 81.03 16.77
C MET A 1 -27.51 81.27 15.29
N PRO A 2 -27.71 80.28 14.40
CA PRO A 2 -28.12 78.91 14.71
C PRO A 2 -27.50 77.76 13.84
N HIS A 3 -27.89 76.53 14.21
CA HIS A 3 -27.98 75.26 13.48
C HIS A 3 -26.72 74.52 12.98
N ARG A 4 -26.16 73.70 13.89
CA ARG A 4 -25.44 72.46 13.58
C ARG A 4 -26.44 71.41 13.08
N PHE A 5 -26.31 70.94 11.84
CA PHE A 5 -26.96 69.73 11.36
C PHE A 5 -26.03 68.53 11.61
N LEU A 6 -26.46 67.60 12.45
CA LEU A 6 -25.82 66.32 12.68
C LEU A 6 -26.33 65.34 11.60
N VAL A 7 -25.50 65.00 10.64
CA VAL A 7 -25.79 63.93 9.66
C VAL A 7 -25.42 62.60 10.30
N ILE A 8 -26.43 61.82 10.68
CA ILE A 8 -26.26 60.42 11.11
C ILE A 8 -26.21 59.57 9.84
N ALA A 9 -25.03 59.07 9.49
CA ALA A 9 -24.86 58.07 8.45
C ALA A 9 -25.24 56.69 9.02
N VAL A 10 -26.38 56.16 8.58
CA VAL A 10 -26.79 54.77 8.87
C VAL A 10 -26.01 53.86 7.94
N LEU A 11 -25.01 53.16 8.45
CA LEU A 11 -24.36 52.04 7.75
C LEU A 11 -25.32 50.84 7.74
N LEU A 12 -25.98 50.60 6.62
CA LEU A 12 -26.63 49.32 6.34
C LEU A 12 -25.56 48.25 6.14
N LEU A 13 -25.31 47.42 7.16
CA LEU A 13 -24.65 46.13 6.99
C LEU A 13 -25.59 45.20 6.22
N THR A 14 -25.41 45.12 4.90
CA THR A 14 -25.99 44.04 4.12
C THR A 14 -25.26 42.75 4.49
N ALA A 15 -25.88 41.91 5.33
CA ALA A 15 -25.41 40.56 5.57
C ALA A 15 -25.56 39.76 4.27
N THR A 16 -24.47 39.61 3.52
CA THR A 16 -24.41 38.64 2.43
C THR A 16 -24.47 37.26 3.06
N THR A 17 -25.59 36.57 2.91
CA THR A 17 -25.69 35.14 3.24
C THR A 17 -24.78 34.39 2.27
N VAL A 18 -23.58 34.03 2.73
CA VAL A 18 -22.72 33.09 2.01
C VAL A 18 -23.46 31.74 2.04
N GLN A 19 -24.10 31.36 0.94
CA GLN A 19 -24.63 30.01 0.82
C GLN A 19 -23.44 29.04 0.78
N ALA A 20 -23.41 28.06 1.67
CA ALA A 20 -22.41 27.01 1.57
C ALA A 20 -22.69 26.20 0.30
N GLU A 21 -21.65 25.99 -0.51
CA GLU A 21 -21.70 25.19 -1.72
C GLU A 21 -21.78 23.70 -1.36
N LEU A 22 -22.57 22.93 -2.12
CA LEU A 22 -22.60 21.47 -2.01
C LEU A 22 -21.27 20.91 -2.54
N LYS A 23 -20.46 20.34 -1.64
CA LYS A 23 -19.10 19.86 -1.92
C LYS A 23 -18.93 18.39 -1.61
N PHE A 24 -18.02 17.74 -2.33
CA PHE A 24 -17.65 16.34 -2.17
C PHE A 24 -16.13 16.20 -2.24
N SER A 25 -15.59 15.15 -1.61
CA SER A 25 -14.21 14.73 -1.92
C SER A 25 -14.13 14.32 -3.40
N PRO A 26 -13.03 14.64 -4.12
CA PRO A 26 -12.87 14.26 -5.53
C PRO A 26 -12.76 12.77 -5.82
N VAL A 27 -12.80 11.92 -4.80
CA VAL A 27 -13.08 10.49 -4.99
C VAL A 27 -14.47 10.27 -5.60
N PHE A 28 -15.41 11.20 -5.39
CA PHE A 28 -16.68 11.26 -6.09
C PHE A 28 -16.57 12.13 -7.35
N GLY A 29 -16.81 11.53 -8.50
CA GLY A 29 -16.72 12.21 -9.79
C GLY A 29 -17.45 11.43 -10.88
N ASP A 30 -17.55 12.04 -12.06
CA ASP A 30 -18.05 11.33 -13.24
C ASP A 30 -17.13 10.15 -13.57
N SER A 31 -17.64 9.11 -14.23
CA SER A 31 -16.90 7.88 -14.58
C SER A 31 -16.38 7.06 -13.37
N MET A 32 -16.85 7.33 -12.15
CA MET A 32 -16.42 6.59 -10.96
C MET A 32 -16.98 5.15 -10.91
N VAL A 33 -16.40 4.34 -10.04
CA VAL A 33 -16.92 3.00 -9.69
C VAL A 33 -17.28 3.00 -8.21
N VAL A 34 -18.52 2.67 -7.88
CA VAL A 34 -18.97 2.43 -6.50
C VAL A 34 -18.98 0.93 -6.21
N GLN A 35 -18.75 0.55 -4.95
CA GLN A 35 -18.62 -0.85 -4.56
C GLN A 35 -19.96 -1.60 -4.64
N ARG A 36 -19.94 -2.75 -5.31
CA ARG A 36 -21.07 -3.69 -5.36
C ARG A 36 -21.18 -4.54 -4.10
N ASP A 37 -22.37 -5.07 -3.85
CA ASP A 37 -22.69 -6.03 -2.79
C ASP A 37 -22.37 -5.54 -1.35
N LYS A 38 -22.16 -4.22 -1.20
CA LYS A 38 -22.00 -3.53 0.08
C LYS A 38 -22.78 -2.21 0.02
N PRO A 39 -23.29 -1.70 1.16
CA PRO A 39 -23.91 -0.38 1.18
C PRO A 39 -22.95 0.69 0.67
N ILE A 40 -23.44 1.55 -0.24
CA ILE A 40 -22.64 2.59 -0.86
C ILE A 40 -22.67 3.82 0.05
N HIS A 41 -21.49 4.22 0.52
CA HIS A 41 -21.33 5.41 1.35
C HIS A 41 -21.02 6.63 0.47
N VAL A 42 -21.85 7.67 0.60
CA VAL A 42 -21.68 8.96 -0.09
C VAL A 42 -21.66 10.05 0.96
N TRP A 43 -20.57 10.82 1.06
CA TRP A 43 -20.47 11.93 2.01
C TRP A 43 -20.05 13.22 1.32
N GLY A 44 -20.33 14.34 1.97
CA GLY A 44 -19.95 15.65 1.49
C GLY A 44 -20.30 16.73 2.51
N TRP A 45 -20.26 17.98 2.06
CA TRP A 45 -20.56 19.14 2.88
C TRP A 45 -21.57 20.05 2.20
N THR A 46 -22.49 20.62 2.98
CA THR A 46 -23.45 21.66 2.58
C THR A 46 -23.72 22.56 3.81
N GLN A 47 -24.78 23.36 3.79
CA GLN A 47 -25.18 24.17 4.94
C GLN A 47 -25.65 23.29 6.11
N PRO A 48 -25.25 23.58 7.36
CA PRO A 48 -25.72 22.86 8.55
C PRO A 48 -27.24 22.75 8.63
N GLY A 49 -27.75 21.58 9.03
CA GLY A 49 -29.19 21.28 9.15
C GLY A 49 -29.92 21.04 7.82
N THR A 50 -29.22 21.12 6.67
CA THR A 50 -29.82 20.86 5.36
C THR A 50 -30.17 19.39 5.20
N LYS A 51 -31.39 19.11 4.71
CA LYS A 51 -31.77 17.75 4.31
C LYS A 51 -31.10 17.41 2.98
N VAL A 52 -30.47 16.25 2.92
CA VAL A 52 -29.79 15.75 1.73
C VAL A 52 -30.39 14.41 1.34
N ALA A 53 -30.65 14.21 0.05
CA ALA A 53 -31.10 12.96 -0.53
C ALA A 53 -30.14 12.52 -1.63
N ALA A 54 -29.85 11.22 -1.72
CA ALA A 54 -29.13 10.63 -2.84
C ALA A 54 -29.98 9.56 -3.51
N GLU A 55 -29.84 9.41 -4.83
CA GLU A 55 -30.45 8.36 -5.63
C GLU A 55 -29.46 7.79 -6.64
N ILE A 56 -29.41 6.45 -6.76
CA ILE A 56 -28.72 5.73 -7.83
C ILE A 56 -29.51 4.46 -8.15
N ALA A 57 -29.74 4.19 -9.43
CA ALA A 57 -30.47 3.00 -9.90
C ALA A 57 -31.85 2.78 -9.20
N GLY A 58 -32.54 3.86 -8.84
CA GLY A 58 -33.82 3.81 -8.12
C GLY A 58 -33.74 3.54 -6.61
N HIS A 59 -32.54 3.34 -6.06
CA HIS A 59 -32.31 3.26 -4.62
C HIS A 59 -32.02 4.64 -4.05
N THR A 60 -32.64 4.96 -2.91
CA THR A 60 -32.57 6.29 -2.30
C THR A 60 -32.04 6.24 -0.87
N ALA A 61 -31.27 7.25 -0.47
CA ALA A 61 -30.86 7.48 0.92
C ALA A 61 -31.13 8.93 1.31
N ASN A 62 -31.36 9.19 2.61
CA ASN A 62 -31.58 10.53 3.14
C ASN A 62 -30.72 10.76 4.37
N ALA A 63 -30.23 11.98 4.55
CA ALA A 63 -29.47 12.44 5.70
C ALA A 63 -29.79 13.90 6.02
N VAL A 64 -29.27 14.39 7.14
CA VAL A 64 -29.26 15.80 7.50
C VAL A 64 -27.81 16.19 7.76
N ALA A 65 -27.38 17.30 7.18
CA ALA A 65 -26.05 17.84 7.41
C ALA A 65 -25.90 18.26 8.89
N ASP A 66 -24.79 17.87 9.50
CA ASP A 66 -24.48 18.16 10.90
C ASP A 66 -24.14 19.64 11.15
N ASP A 67 -23.74 19.97 12.37
CA ASP A 67 -23.38 21.34 12.77
C ASP A 67 -22.14 21.88 12.04
N GLN A 68 -21.33 21.00 11.45
CA GLN A 68 -20.17 21.33 10.60
C GLN A 68 -20.54 21.32 9.10
N GLY A 69 -21.78 21.01 8.77
CA GLY A 69 -22.28 20.91 7.40
C GLY A 69 -21.99 19.57 6.72
N ARG A 70 -21.36 18.62 7.40
CA ARG A 70 -21.06 17.29 6.85
C ARG A 70 -22.33 16.45 6.81
N PHE A 71 -22.55 15.72 5.72
CA PHE A 71 -23.58 14.70 5.63
C PHE A 71 -22.95 13.37 5.20
N ASP A 72 -23.55 12.27 5.66
CA ASP A 72 -23.16 10.91 5.33
C ASP A 72 -24.44 10.13 4.92
N LEU A 73 -24.48 9.67 3.67
CA LEU A 73 -25.59 8.92 3.08
C LEU A 73 -25.17 7.47 2.88
N LYS A 74 -26.06 6.55 3.25
CA LYS A 74 -25.85 5.11 3.07
C LYS A 74 -26.94 4.56 2.15
N LEU A 75 -26.58 4.36 0.89
CA LEU A 75 -27.42 3.71 -0.11
C LEU A 75 -27.32 2.20 0.03
N ASP A 76 -28.40 1.49 -0.32
CA ASP A 76 -28.42 0.03 -0.31
C ASP A 76 -27.36 -0.57 -1.24
N ALA A 77 -26.97 -1.82 -0.95
CA ALA A 77 -26.06 -2.56 -1.80
C ALA A 77 -26.67 -2.80 -3.19
N LEU A 78 -25.86 -2.60 -4.22
CA LEU A 78 -26.24 -2.84 -5.61
C LEU A 78 -25.42 -3.98 -6.23
N PRO A 79 -26.01 -4.79 -7.13
CA PRO A 79 -25.24 -5.73 -7.93
C PRO A 79 -24.35 -4.99 -8.96
N ALA A 80 -23.35 -5.68 -9.50
CA ALA A 80 -22.51 -5.13 -10.57
C ALA A 80 -23.34 -4.66 -11.79
N GLY A 81 -22.97 -3.52 -12.37
CA GLY A 81 -23.69 -2.98 -13.54
C GLY A 81 -23.38 -1.52 -13.81
N GLY A 82 -24.33 -0.87 -14.50
CA GLY A 82 -24.22 0.51 -14.98
C GLY A 82 -23.95 0.61 -16.49
N PRO A 83 -23.72 1.84 -17.00
CA PRO A 83 -23.64 3.08 -16.23
C PRO A 83 -24.98 3.55 -15.65
N HIS A 84 -24.91 4.19 -14.50
CA HIS A 84 -26.01 4.89 -13.83
C HIS A 84 -25.68 6.38 -13.63
N GLU A 85 -26.68 7.17 -13.26
CA GLU A 85 -26.49 8.47 -12.65
C GLU A 85 -26.57 8.33 -11.12
N LEU A 86 -25.64 8.95 -10.39
CA LEU A 86 -25.79 9.22 -8.96
C LEU A 86 -26.22 10.67 -8.79
N VAL A 87 -27.44 10.89 -8.31
CA VAL A 87 -27.98 12.21 -8.07
C VAL A 87 -27.93 12.50 -6.57
N VAL A 88 -27.34 13.62 -6.17
CA VAL A 88 -27.39 14.13 -4.80
C VAL A 88 -28.10 15.48 -4.80
N GLN A 89 -29.18 15.57 -4.01
CA GLN A 89 -30.03 16.72 -3.87
C GLN A 89 -29.95 17.26 -2.44
N ALA A 90 -29.49 18.50 -2.30
CA ALA A 90 -29.54 19.29 -1.07
C ALA A 90 -30.26 20.61 -1.39
N ASP A 91 -29.73 21.74 -0.94
CA ASP A 91 -30.03 23.08 -1.45
C ASP A 91 -29.59 23.26 -2.91
N GLN A 92 -28.53 22.55 -3.32
CA GLN A 92 -28.07 22.41 -4.71
C GLN A 92 -28.25 20.98 -5.22
N ARG A 93 -28.33 20.80 -6.54
CA ARG A 93 -28.39 19.49 -7.20
C ARG A 93 -27.04 19.16 -7.85
N ARG A 94 -26.45 18.02 -7.49
CA ARG A 94 -25.28 17.44 -8.16
C ARG A 94 -25.67 16.12 -8.82
N VAL A 95 -25.27 15.92 -10.06
CA VAL A 95 -25.37 14.64 -10.77
C VAL A 95 -23.96 14.19 -11.12
N PHE A 96 -23.63 12.95 -10.78
CA PHE A 96 -22.44 12.26 -11.27
C PHE A 96 -22.87 11.30 -12.38
N GLU A 97 -22.26 11.43 -13.55
CA GLU A 97 -22.60 10.65 -14.76
C GLU A 97 -21.62 9.48 -14.96
N ASP A 98 -22.02 8.47 -15.75
CA ASP A 98 -21.20 7.29 -16.06
C ASP A 98 -20.73 6.53 -14.81
N VAL A 99 -21.59 6.40 -13.80
CA VAL A 99 -21.27 5.69 -12.54
C VAL A 99 -21.46 4.19 -12.74
N LEU A 100 -20.38 3.43 -12.57
CA LEU A 100 -20.42 1.96 -12.60
C LEU A 100 -20.55 1.40 -11.18
N VAL A 101 -21.23 0.26 -11.06
CA VAL A 101 -21.26 -0.53 -9.81
C VAL A 101 -20.37 -1.75 -10.02
N GLY A 102 -19.35 -1.92 -9.19
CA GLY A 102 -18.29 -2.91 -9.41
C GLY A 102 -17.41 -3.18 -8.20
N GLU A 103 -16.19 -3.66 -8.43
CA GLU A 103 -15.19 -3.84 -7.37
C GLU A 103 -14.33 -2.58 -7.23
N VAL A 104 -14.13 -2.10 -6.01
CA VAL A 104 -13.25 -0.94 -5.75
C VAL A 104 -12.08 -1.37 -4.88
N TRP A 105 -10.87 -1.10 -5.34
CA TRP A 105 -9.65 -1.44 -4.62
C TRP A 105 -8.69 -0.24 -4.52
N VAL A 106 -8.03 -0.12 -3.36
CA VAL A 106 -7.00 0.89 -3.11
C VAL A 106 -5.63 0.28 -3.39
N CYS A 107 -4.82 0.95 -4.20
CA CYS A 107 -3.46 0.59 -4.56
C CYS A 107 -2.49 1.53 -3.84
N SER A 108 -1.85 1.06 -2.77
CA SER A 108 -1.07 1.92 -1.88
C SER A 108 0.32 1.37 -1.54
N GLY A 109 1.14 2.21 -0.91
CA GLY A 109 2.52 1.89 -0.51
C GLY A 109 3.51 2.90 -1.06
N GLN A 110 4.67 2.41 -1.52
CA GLN A 110 5.77 3.24 -1.99
C GLN A 110 6.09 3.05 -3.49
N SER A 111 7.35 3.26 -3.88
CA SER A 111 7.77 3.42 -5.28
C SER A 111 7.46 2.20 -6.13
N ASN A 112 7.46 1.00 -5.55
CA ASN A 112 7.12 -0.22 -6.26
C ASN A 112 5.61 -0.37 -6.54
N MET A 113 4.73 0.16 -5.68
CA MET A 113 3.31 0.34 -6.03
C MET A 113 3.14 1.48 -7.04
N GLN A 114 3.85 2.60 -6.85
CA GLN A 114 3.78 3.78 -7.71
C GLN A 114 4.33 3.53 -9.12
N TRP A 115 5.14 2.48 -9.30
CA TRP A 115 5.79 2.17 -10.56
C TRP A 115 4.75 2.05 -11.67
N ASN A 116 4.88 2.87 -12.71
CA ASN A 116 3.84 3.00 -13.71
C ASN A 116 3.95 1.92 -14.81
N VAL A 117 2.84 1.65 -15.50
CA VAL A 117 2.80 0.67 -16.60
C VAL A 117 3.79 1.03 -17.71
N GLY A 118 3.97 2.32 -18.00
CA GLY A 118 4.91 2.80 -19.01
C GLY A 118 6.37 2.45 -18.74
N SER A 119 6.72 2.06 -17.52
CA SER A 119 8.08 1.69 -17.10
C SER A 119 8.21 0.22 -16.69
N ALA A 120 7.13 -0.57 -16.74
CA ALA A 120 7.15 -1.99 -16.45
C ALA A 120 7.63 -2.82 -17.66
N ASN A 121 7.82 -4.13 -17.47
CA ASN A 121 8.05 -5.04 -18.59
C ASN A 121 6.87 -5.00 -19.57
N ASP A 122 7.18 -5.15 -20.87
CA ASP A 122 6.20 -5.21 -21.97
C ASP A 122 5.25 -4.00 -22.02
N ALA A 123 5.70 -2.84 -21.55
CA ALA A 123 4.91 -1.61 -21.44
C ALA A 123 4.22 -1.21 -22.76
N ASP A 124 4.86 -1.46 -23.90
CA ASP A 124 4.33 -1.20 -25.23
C ASP A 124 3.13 -2.10 -25.55
N LEU A 125 3.27 -3.41 -25.37
CA LEU A 125 2.20 -4.40 -25.57
C LEU A 125 1.04 -4.20 -24.59
N GLU A 126 1.38 -3.93 -23.33
CA GLU A 126 0.41 -3.74 -22.26
C GLU A 126 -0.42 -2.47 -22.47
N SER A 127 0.22 -1.36 -22.87
CA SER A 127 -0.50 -0.13 -23.20
C SER A 127 -1.41 -0.32 -24.42
N LEU A 128 -0.93 -0.95 -25.50
CA LEU A 128 -1.72 -1.11 -26.73
C LEU A 128 -3.00 -1.93 -26.54
N THR A 129 -3.00 -2.85 -25.58
CA THR A 129 -4.12 -3.76 -25.29
C THR A 129 -5.03 -3.28 -24.15
N ALA A 130 -4.65 -2.24 -23.42
CA ALA A 130 -5.42 -1.64 -22.33
C ALA A 130 -6.67 -0.88 -22.82
N LYS A 131 -7.66 -1.59 -23.36
CA LYS A 131 -8.92 -1.04 -23.89
C LYS A 131 -10.09 -1.52 -23.05
N TYR A 132 -10.09 -1.16 -21.76
CA TYR A 132 -11.03 -1.67 -20.76
C TYR A 132 -11.90 -0.51 -20.24
N PRO A 133 -12.98 -0.13 -20.93
CA PRO A 133 -13.81 1.00 -20.50
C PRO A 133 -14.46 0.78 -19.14
N ASN A 134 -14.64 -0.48 -18.69
CA ASN A 134 -15.20 -0.80 -17.38
C ASN A 134 -14.14 -0.96 -16.28
N LEU A 135 -12.87 -0.77 -16.60
CA LEU A 135 -11.79 -0.60 -15.62
C LEU A 135 -11.53 0.90 -15.48
N ARG A 136 -11.78 1.48 -14.30
CA ARG A 136 -11.65 2.91 -14.03
C ARG A 136 -10.49 3.16 -13.07
N LEU A 137 -9.74 4.21 -13.36
CA LEU A 137 -8.49 4.55 -12.68
C LEU A 137 -8.61 5.97 -12.10
N ILE A 138 -8.17 6.15 -10.86
CA ILE A 138 -7.97 7.47 -10.27
C ILE A 138 -6.67 7.48 -9.46
N THR A 139 -5.93 8.57 -9.55
CA THR A 139 -4.68 8.76 -8.79
C THR A 139 -4.84 9.94 -7.83
N VAL A 140 -4.52 9.71 -6.56
CA VAL A 140 -4.45 10.75 -5.53
C VAL A 140 -3.06 11.40 -5.59
N PRO A 141 -2.96 12.74 -5.70
CA PRO A 141 -1.69 13.44 -5.74
C PRO A 141 -0.95 13.36 -4.41
N GLN A 142 0.38 13.43 -4.51
CA GLN A 142 1.30 13.34 -3.38
C GLN A 142 1.38 14.67 -2.62
N VAL A 143 0.60 14.81 -1.55
CA VAL A 143 0.59 15.96 -0.66
C VAL A 143 0.94 15.49 0.75
N GLY A 144 2.07 15.96 1.30
CA GLY A 144 2.49 15.61 2.66
C GLY A 144 2.18 16.77 3.61
N THR A 145 1.37 16.51 4.63
CA THR A 145 0.91 17.55 5.57
C THR A 145 0.60 16.99 6.94
N GLN A 146 0.75 17.80 7.99
CA GLN A 146 0.33 17.41 9.35
C GLN A 146 -1.15 17.68 9.62
N GLU A 147 -1.82 18.41 8.73
CA GLU A 147 -3.26 18.69 8.82
C GLU A 147 -4.03 17.77 7.85
N PRO A 148 -5.06 17.04 8.31
CA PRO A 148 -5.92 16.24 7.45
C PRO A 148 -6.47 17.05 6.28
N GLN A 149 -6.49 16.44 5.09
CA GLN A 149 -7.09 17.03 3.89
C GLN A 149 -8.37 16.29 3.53
N ASP A 150 -9.38 17.03 3.09
CA ASP A 150 -10.67 16.51 2.63
C ASP A 150 -10.83 16.56 1.10
N ASP A 151 -9.82 17.09 0.41
CA ASP A 151 -9.83 17.39 -1.03
C ASP A 151 -8.50 17.00 -1.68
N PHE A 152 -8.54 16.68 -2.98
CA PHE A 152 -7.35 16.41 -3.78
C PHE A 152 -7.60 16.62 -5.28
N LYS A 153 -6.55 16.97 -6.04
CA LYS A 153 -6.69 17.13 -7.49
C LYS A 153 -6.57 15.79 -8.21
N GLY A 154 -7.70 15.17 -8.53
CA GLY A 154 -7.78 13.95 -9.32
C GLY A 154 -9.17 13.77 -9.94
N GLN A 155 -9.29 12.86 -10.89
CA GLN A 155 -10.56 12.48 -11.50
C GLN A 155 -10.48 11.04 -12.00
N TRP A 156 -11.62 10.35 -12.03
CA TRP A 156 -11.71 9.03 -12.63
C TRP A 156 -11.51 9.07 -14.15
N GLN A 157 -10.82 8.07 -14.67
CA GLN A 157 -10.58 7.89 -16.10
C GLN A 157 -10.86 6.45 -16.49
N SER A 158 -11.40 6.23 -17.69
CA SER A 158 -11.43 4.89 -18.28
C SER A 158 -10.02 4.38 -18.54
N CYS A 159 -9.81 3.07 -18.41
CA CYS A 159 -8.55 2.44 -18.78
C CYS A 159 -8.43 2.38 -20.30
N THR A 160 -7.51 3.19 -20.83
CA THR A 160 -7.20 3.33 -22.25
C THR A 160 -5.69 3.18 -22.44
N PRO A 161 -5.21 2.99 -23.68
CA PRO A 161 -3.78 2.97 -23.96
C PRO A 161 -3.03 4.23 -23.51
N GLN A 162 -3.72 5.36 -23.32
CA GLN A 162 -3.10 6.61 -22.88
C GLN A 162 -3.12 6.73 -21.35
N SER A 163 -4.27 6.53 -20.72
CA SER A 163 -4.43 6.69 -19.26
C SER A 163 -3.68 5.63 -18.45
N VAL A 164 -3.55 4.41 -18.98
CA VAL A 164 -2.91 3.30 -18.24
C VAL A 164 -1.41 3.53 -18.01
N LYS A 165 -0.73 4.25 -18.90
CA LYS A 165 0.74 4.38 -18.91
C LYS A 165 1.29 4.99 -17.64
N ASP A 166 0.57 5.96 -17.09
CA ASP A 166 0.98 6.72 -15.90
C ASP A 166 0.42 6.14 -14.60
N PHE A 167 -0.45 5.13 -14.69
CA PHE A 167 -1.06 4.48 -13.54
C PHE A 167 -0.17 3.36 -12.96
N SER A 168 -0.33 3.08 -11.66
CA SER A 168 0.32 1.96 -10.97
C SER A 168 0.24 0.65 -11.78
N ALA A 169 1.39 0.07 -12.12
CA ALA A 169 1.47 -1.19 -12.85
C ALA A 169 0.96 -2.36 -12.03
N VAL A 170 1.34 -2.45 -10.74
CA VAL A 170 0.84 -3.49 -9.85
C VAL A 170 -0.68 -3.39 -9.70
N GLY A 171 -1.20 -2.18 -9.47
CA GLY A 171 -2.63 -1.91 -9.42
C GLY A 171 -3.35 -2.29 -10.70
N TYR A 172 -2.86 -1.85 -11.86
CA TYR A 172 -3.43 -2.19 -13.17
C TYR A 172 -3.48 -3.70 -13.40
N PHE A 173 -2.37 -4.41 -13.19
CA PHE A 173 -2.33 -5.85 -13.44
C PHE A 173 -3.22 -6.65 -12.49
N PHE A 174 -3.31 -6.24 -11.23
CA PHE A 174 -4.25 -6.77 -10.26
C PHE A 174 -5.71 -6.55 -10.70
N GLY A 175 -6.10 -5.30 -10.96
CA GLY A 175 -7.48 -4.97 -11.32
C GLY A 175 -7.90 -5.50 -12.69
N ARG A 176 -6.98 -5.57 -13.66
CA ARG A 176 -7.22 -6.23 -14.96
C ARG A 176 -7.52 -7.71 -14.76
N GLN A 177 -6.74 -8.41 -13.93
CA GLN A 177 -6.98 -9.82 -13.66
C GLN A 177 -8.36 -10.03 -13.01
N LEU A 178 -8.74 -9.20 -12.04
CA LEU A 178 -10.07 -9.26 -11.44
C LEU A 178 -11.17 -8.96 -12.46
N HIS A 179 -11.04 -7.89 -13.24
CA HIS A 179 -12.01 -7.52 -14.27
C HIS A 179 -12.25 -8.66 -15.27
N GLN A 180 -11.18 -9.28 -15.78
CA GLN A 180 -11.26 -10.37 -16.74
C GLN A 180 -11.84 -11.67 -16.14
N THR A 181 -11.57 -11.95 -14.86
CA THR A 181 -12.01 -13.20 -14.22
C THR A 181 -13.45 -13.09 -13.73
N LEU A 182 -13.82 -11.94 -13.18
CA LEU A 182 -15.14 -11.71 -12.60
C LEU A 182 -16.17 -11.22 -13.61
N ASP A 183 -15.73 -10.67 -14.74
CA ASP A 183 -16.56 -10.04 -15.77
C ASP A 183 -17.46 -8.92 -15.21
N VAL A 184 -16.86 -8.06 -14.37
CA VAL A 184 -17.54 -6.91 -13.75
C VAL A 184 -16.70 -5.64 -13.81
N PRO A 185 -17.30 -4.44 -13.68
CA PRO A 185 -16.54 -3.21 -13.54
C PRO A 185 -15.57 -3.24 -12.36
N VAL A 186 -14.42 -2.59 -12.51
CA VAL A 186 -13.40 -2.47 -11.46
C VAL A 186 -12.91 -1.02 -11.39
N GLY A 187 -12.89 -0.44 -10.20
CA GLY A 187 -12.29 0.85 -9.89
C GLY A 187 -11.01 0.67 -9.09
N LEU A 188 -9.94 1.34 -9.50
CA LEU A 188 -8.65 1.33 -8.82
C LEU A 188 -8.26 2.74 -8.38
N ILE A 189 -7.98 2.90 -7.09
CA ILE A 189 -7.54 4.16 -6.48
C ILE A 189 -6.05 4.02 -6.16
N ASP A 190 -5.19 4.64 -6.97
CA ASP A 190 -3.76 4.71 -6.66
C ASP A 190 -3.47 5.93 -5.77
N ASN A 191 -2.95 5.68 -4.58
CA ASN A 191 -2.51 6.74 -3.69
C ASN A 191 -1.05 6.55 -3.26
N SER A 192 -0.26 5.75 -3.96
CA SER A 192 1.10 5.39 -3.55
C SER A 192 2.11 6.55 -3.63
N TRP A 193 3.13 6.52 -2.76
CA TRP A 193 4.21 7.53 -2.74
C TRP A 193 5.60 6.94 -2.55
N GLY A 194 6.42 7.05 -3.60
CA GLY A 194 7.83 6.67 -3.64
C GLY A 194 8.66 7.05 -2.44
N GLY A 195 9.28 6.04 -1.82
CA GLY A 195 10.13 6.18 -0.63
C GLY A 195 9.38 6.40 0.68
N SER A 196 8.06 6.19 0.73
CA SER A 196 7.32 6.36 1.99
C SER A 196 7.71 5.32 3.04
N SER A 197 7.75 5.73 4.30
CA SER A 197 7.83 4.82 5.45
C SER A 197 6.45 4.57 6.04
N ALA A 198 6.23 3.40 6.64
CA ALA A 198 4.91 2.99 7.14
C ALA A 198 4.34 3.97 8.18
N GLU A 199 5.17 4.57 9.04
CA GLU A 199 4.72 5.56 10.01
C GLU A 199 4.14 6.84 9.40
N ALA A 200 4.48 7.18 8.14
CA ALA A 200 3.89 8.32 7.45
C ALA A 200 2.40 8.11 7.13
N TRP A 201 1.97 6.84 7.11
CA TRP A 201 0.60 6.38 6.84
C TRP A 201 -0.22 6.12 8.10
N VAL A 202 0.33 6.42 9.28
CA VAL A 202 -0.36 6.30 10.57
C VAL A 202 -0.58 7.71 11.16
N PRO A 203 -1.77 8.01 11.69
CA PRO A 203 -2.01 9.22 12.47
C PRO A 203 -0.98 9.41 13.57
N ARG A 204 -0.61 10.66 13.82
CA ARG A 204 0.47 10.98 14.76
C ARG A 204 0.07 10.66 16.20
N ASP A 205 -1.19 10.90 16.55
CA ASP A 205 -1.78 10.61 17.86
C ASP A 205 -1.86 9.10 18.13
N VAL A 206 -2.18 8.30 17.13
CA VAL A 206 -2.11 6.83 17.22
C VAL A 206 -0.70 6.37 17.53
N LEU A 207 0.31 6.81 16.76
CA LEU A 207 1.72 6.46 17.03
C LEU A 207 2.16 6.90 18.44
N LYS A 208 1.72 8.07 18.88
CA LYS A 208 2.04 8.58 20.23
C LYS A 208 1.39 7.73 21.33
N SER A 209 0.18 7.21 21.11
CA SER A 209 -0.55 6.42 22.10
C SER A 209 0.09 5.06 22.40
N GLU A 210 0.84 4.51 21.45
CA GLU A 210 1.57 3.25 21.60
C GLU A 210 2.84 3.37 22.48
N GLY A 211 3.38 4.58 22.66
CA GLY A 211 4.59 4.87 23.44
C GLY A 211 5.92 4.38 22.83
N GLN A 212 5.93 3.25 22.13
CA GLN A 212 7.15 2.67 21.52
C GLN A 212 7.72 3.49 20.35
N TYR A 213 6.99 4.51 19.88
CA TYR A 213 7.41 5.41 18.80
C TYR A 213 7.86 6.80 19.32
N ASP A 214 7.92 7.03 20.64
CA ASP A 214 8.24 8.35 21.21
C ASP A 214 9.59 8.90 20.74
N GLU A 215 10.63 8.07 20.67
CA GLU A 215 11.95 8.50 20.19
C GLU A 215 11.91 8.91 18.70
N LEU A 216 11.15 8.18 17.88
CA LEU A 216 10.95 8.50 16.46
C LEU A 216 10.23 9.85 16.32
N LEU A 217 9.15 10.06 17.08
CA LEU A 217 8.37 11.28 17.07
C LEU A 217 9.20 12.49 17.55
N ALA A 218 9.98 12.33 18.62
CA ALA A 218 10.85 13.37 19.16
C ALA A 218 11.91 13.84 18.15
N LYS A 219 12.53 12.92 17.40
CA LYS A 219 13.49 13.27 16.33
C LYS A 219 12.85 14.15 15.25
N TRP A 220 11.62 13.85 14.85
CA TRP A 220 10.88 14.67 13.88
C TRP A 220 10.50 16.03 14.46
N ASP A 221 10.16 16.11 15.74
CA ASP A 221 9.87 17.38 16.41
C ASP A 221 11.11 18.28 16.49
N ASP A 222 12.27 17.71 16.78
CA ASP A 222 13.53 18.45 16.82
C ASP A 222 13.98 18.88 15.42
N LEU A 223 13.78 18.03 14.40
CA LEU A 223 14.01 18.41 13.01
C LEU A 223 13.08 19.56 12.59
N ALA A 224 11.80 19.50 12.94
CA ALA A 224 10.83 20.54 12.61
C ALA A 224 11.17 21.91 13.23
N LYS A 225 11.82 21.94 14.40
CA LYS A 225 12.27 23.19 15.03
C LYS A 225 13.48 23.82 14.33
N THR A 226 14.29 23.01 13.64
CA THR A 226 15.63 23.41 13.17
C THR A 226 15.75 23.45 11.64
N PHE A 227 14.87 22.76 10.93
CA PHE A 227 14.91 22.69 9.47
C PHE A 227 14.34 23.97 8.84
N ASP A 228 15.16 24.61 8.01
CA ASP A 228 14.80 25.79 7.23
C ASP A 228 14.90 25.46 5.74
N PHE A 229 13.75 25.20 5.11
CA PHE A 229 13.69 24.84 3.70
C PHE A 229 14.08 26.01 2.78
N ASP A 230 13.74 27.24 3.15
CA ASP A 230 14.06 28.43 2.36
C ASP A 230 15.58 28.66 2.32
N ALA A 231 16.27 28.44 3.44
CA ALA A 231 17.73 28.47 3.49
C ALA A 231 18.37 27.38 2.62
N GLU A 232 17.83 26.14 2.62
CA GLU A 232 18.32 25.08 1.74
C GLU A 232 18.07 25.38 0.26
N LEU A 233 16.90 25.95 -0.06
CA LEU A 233 16.58 26.38 -1.42
C LEU A 233 17.49 27.52 -1.88
N ALA A 234 17.81 28.48 -1.01
CA ALA A 234 18.76 29.54 -1.30
C ALA A 234 20.16 28.99 -1.61
N LYS A 235 20.67 28.05 -0.79
CA LYS A 235 21.95 27.36 -1.05
C LYS A 235 21.94 26.60 -2.38
N TRP A 236 20.83 25.95 -2.71
CA TRP A 236 20.70 25.25 -3.99
C TRP A 236 20.65 26.21 -5.18
N ASN A 237 19.93 27.34 -5.07
CA ASN A 237 19.88 28.37 -6.10
C ASN A 237 21.29 28.91 -6.37
N GLU A 238 22.06 29.25 -5.32
CA GLU A 238 23.44 29.71 -5.46
C GLU A 238 24.33 28.68 -6.18
N LYS A 239 24.27 27.41 -5.74
CA LYS A 239 25.01 26.32 -6.40
C LYS A 239 24.60 26.13 -7.86
N THR A 240 23.32 26.27 -8.15
CA THR A 240 22.76 26.10 -9.50
C THR A 240 23.20 27.23 -10.42
N GLU A 241 23.18 28.48 -9.95
CA GLU A 241 23.69 29.62 -10.71
C GLU A 241 25.20 29.51 -10.95
N LYS A 242 25.97 29.08 -9.94
CA LYS A 242 27.41 28.79 -10.11
C LYS A 242 27.65 27.68 -11.15
N TRP A 243 26.91 26.56 -11.08
CA TRP A 243 27.02 25.47 -12.05
C TRP A 243 26.68 25.93 -13.47
N LYS A 244 25.66 26.78 -13.64
CA LYS A 244 25.34 27.41 -14.93
C LYS A 244 26.48 28.31 -15.41
N ALA A 245 27.03 29.15 -14.54
CA ALA A 245 28.15 30.05 -14.86
C ALA A 245 29.43 29.29 -15.23
N ASP A 246 29.69 28.15 -14.59
CA ASP A 246 30.82 27.26 -14.87
C ASP A 246 30.63 26.39 -16.13
N GLY A 247 29.64 26.72 -16.97
CA GLY A 247 29.38 26.05 -18.25
C GLY A 247 28.71 24.67 -18.10
N LYS A 248 27.97 24.46 -17.01
CA LYS A 248 27.23 23.21 -16.73
C LYS A 248 28.12 21.96 -16.64
N LYS A 249 29.37 22.13 -16.21
CA LYS A 249 30.31 21.02 -16.04
C LYS A 249 29.88 20.11 -14.89
N GLY A 250 29.84 18.80 -15.13
CA GLY A 250 29.48 17.80 -14.12
C GLY A 250 27.98 17.72 -13.83
N ARG A 251 27.61 16.99 -12.77
CA ARG A 251 26.22 16.73 -12.38
C ARG A 251 25.53 18.02 -11.89
N ALA A 252 24.33 18.28 -12.40
CA ALA A 252 23.52 19.41 -11.95
C ALA A 252 23.20 19.30 -10.44
N PRO A 253 23.26 20.42 -9.68
CA PRO A 253 22.83 20.45 -8.28
C PRO A 253 21.39 19.95 -8.13
N GLN A 254 21.17 19.03 -7.20
CA GLN A 254 19.84 18.48 -6.92
C GLN A 254 19.06 19.47 -6.06
N ARG A 255 17.84 19.81 -6.48
CA ARG A 255 16.95 20.66 -5.69
C ARG A 255 16.64 19.94 -4.37
N PRO A 256 16.76 20.62 -3.21
CA PRO A 256 16.40 20.02 -1.93
C PRO A 256 14.91 19.67 -1.91
N ARG A 257 14.57 18.63 -1.14
CA ARG A 257 13.19 18.31 -0.82
C ARG A 257 12.85 18.94 0.52
N ASP A 258 11.61 19.41 0.67
CA ASP A 258 11.10 19.76 1.98
C ASP A 258 10.81 18.46 2.74
N VAL A 259 11.64 18.16 3.73
CA VAL A 259 11.52 16.94 4.53
C VAL A 259 10.32 17.01 5.48
N LEU A 260 9.85 18.21 5.82
CA LEU A 260 8.71 18.40 6.73
C LEU A 260 7.38 18.15 6.04
N SER A 261 7.31 18.30 4.71
CA SER A 261 6.20 17.83 3.87
C SER A 261 6.51 16.47 3.21
N GLY A 262 7.55 15.77 3.66
CA GLY A 262 8.08 14.57 3.02
C GLY A 262 7.37 13.28 3.42
N GLN A 263 7.64 12.23 2.65
CA GLN A 263 7.04 10.90 2.74
C GLN A 263 7.54 10.02 3.89
N HIS A 264 8.50 10.51 4.68
CA HIS A 264 9.03 9.81 5.85
C HIS A 264 8.49 10.35 7.18
N ARG A 265 7.88 11.55 7.16
CA ARG A 265 7.41 12.18 8.39
C ARG A 265 6.12 11.50 8.84
N PRO A 266 6.03 11.06 10.10
CA PRO A 266 4.81 10.50 10.67
C PRO A 266 3.55 11.32 10.34
N ALA A 267 2.48 10.63 10.00
CA ALA A 267 1.17 11.17 9.60
C ALA A 267 1.09 11.99 8.30
N ASN A 268 2.19 12.35 7.65
CA ASN A 268 2.12 13.23 6.46
C ASN A 268 1.25 12.66 5.34
N LEU A 269 1.38 11.35 5.08
CA LEU A 269 0.69 10.66 3.99
C LEU A 269 -0.69 10.19 4.44
N TYR A 270 -0.83 9.81 5.71
CA TYR A 270 -2.14 9.60 6.31
C TYR A 270 -3.06 10.82 6.08
N ASN A 271 -2.58 12.03 6.43
CA ASN A 271 -3.39 13.24 6.36
C ASN A 271 -3.60 13.77 4.94
N GLY A 272 -2.56 13.79 4.11
CA GLY A 272 -2.64 14.44 2.80
C GLY A 272 -3.01 13.52 1.64
N VAL A 273 -2.87 12.21 1.81
CA VAL A 273 -3.04 11.24 0.72
C VAL A 273 -4.11 10.19 1.03
N LEU A 274 -4.15 9.66 2.26
CA LEU A 274 -5.16 8.68 2.63
C LEU A 274 -6.48 9.34 3.06
N HIS A 275 -6.42 10.36 3.92
CA HIS A 275 -7.59 10.99 4.52
C HIS A 275 -8.65 11.45 3.51
N PRO A 276 -8.30 12.06 2.36
CA PRO A 276 -9.30 12.50 1.39
C PRO A 276 -10.18 11.38 0.80
N ILE A 277 -9.74 10.12 0.86
CA ILE A 277 -10.48 8.97 0.33
C ILE A 277 -11.07 8.06 1.42
N LEU A 278 -10.83 8.37 2.71
CA LEU A 278 -11.35 7.57 3.81
C LEU A 278 -12.88 7.57 3.81
N GLY A 279 -13.45 6.39 4.02
CA GLY A 279 -14.90 6.18 4.01
C GLY A 279 -15.48 5.86 2.63
N TYR A 280 -14.71 5.93 1.53
CA TYR A 280 -15.18 5.42 0.24
C TYR A 280 -15.42 3.92 0.34
N THR A 281 -16.61 3.42 0.04
CA THR A 281 -16.87 1.98 0.17
C THR A 281 -15.95 1.22 -0.78
N ILE A 282 -15.16 0.29 -0.23
CA ILE A 282 -14.18 -0.51 -0.98
C ILE A 282 -14.36 -2.00 -0.74
N ARG A 283 -13.91 -2.80 -1.69
CA ARG A 283 -13.72 -4.23 -1.46
C ARG A 283 -12.57 -4.43 -0.49
N GLY A 284 -11.40 -3.88 -0.79
CA GLY A 284 -10.17 -4.01 -0.01
C GLY A 284 -9.00 -3.15 -0.51
N ALA A 285 -7.81 -3.39 0.02
CA ALA A 285 -6.59 -2.67 -0.32
C ALA A 285 -5.45 -3.62 -0.71
N ILE A 286 -4.63 -3.21 -1.67
CA ILE A 286 -3.34 -3.80 -1.98
C ILE A 286 -2.20 -2.85 -1.60
N TRP A 287 -1.12 -3.41 -1.05
CA TRP A 287 -0.03 -2.66 -0.45
C TRP A 287 1.34 -3.15 -0.92
N TYR A 288 2.21 -2.24 -1.36
CA TYR A 288 3.60 -2.59 -1.67
C TYR A 288 4.54 -1.56 -1.08
N GLN A 289 5.04 -1.88 0.12
CA GLN A 289 5.99 -1.08 0.86
C GLN A 289 6.76 -1.93 1.86
N GLY A 290 7.97 -1.47 2.15
CA GLY A 290 8.76 -1.94 3.27
C GLY A 290 10.21 -1.47 3.18
N GLU A 291 10.69 -1.17 1.98
CA GLU A 291 12.09 -0.86 1.68
C GLU A 291 12.63 0.28 2.54
N SER A 292 11.82 1.32 2.78
CA SER A 292 12.19 2.47 3.64
C SER A 292 12.22 2.14 5.14
N ASN A 293 11.70 0.98 5.54
CA ASN A 293 11.67 0.48 6.92
C ASN A 293 12.61 -0.72 7.16
N ALA A 294 13.34 -1.21 6.14
CA ALA A 294 14.18 -2.41 6.26
C ALA A 294 15.16 -2.35 7.45
N GLY A 295 15.82 -1.21 7.67
CA GLY A 295 16.74 -1.02 8.80
C GLY A 295 16.08 -1.05 10.19
N ARG A 296 14.74 -1.01 10.26
CA ARG A 296 13.90 -1.10 11.47
C ARG A 296 12.90 -2.24 11.38
N ALA A 297 13.26 -3.35 10.73
CA ALA A 297 12.38 -4.49 10.50
C ALA A 297 11.73 -5.03 11.79
N TYR A 298 12.46 -5.06 12.91
CA TYR A 298 11.91 -5.47 14.20
C TYR A 298 10.72 -4.59 14.63
N GLN A 299 10.84 -3.26 14.53
CA GLN A 299 9.74 -2.32 14.82
C GLN A 299 8.58 -2.46 13.82
N TYR A 300 8.89 -2.82 12.56
CA TYR A 300 7.88 -3.03 11.52
C TYR A 300 6.87 -4.13 11.86
N ARG A 301 7.28 -5.13 12.66
CA ARG A 301 6.41 -6.23 13.15
C ARG A 301 5.19 -5.74 13.91
N ASP A 302 5.27 -4.56 14.52
CA ASP A 302 4.16 -3.95 15.25
C ASP A 302 3.57 -2.76 14.46
N LEU A 303 4.42 -1.97 13.79
CA LEU A 303 3.99 -0.79 13.03
C LEU A 303 3.07 -1.12 11.86
N PHE A 304 3.36 -2.18 11.10
CA PHE A 304 2.57 -2.50 9.92
C PHE A 304 1.18 -3.04 10.26
N PRO A 305 1.01 -3.99 11.21
CA PRO A 305 -0.31 -4.34 11.71
C PRO A 305 -1.08 -3.16 12.30
N LEU A 306 -0.40 -2.29 13.07
CA LEU A 306 -1.01 -1.07 13.63
C LEU A 306 -1.56 -0.18 12.51
N MET A 307 -0.80 0.04 11.45
CA MET A 307 -1.23 0.82 10.28
C MET A 307 -2.48 0.23 9.65
N ILE A 308 -2.49 -1.08 9.38
CA ILE A 308 -3.65 -1.77 8.78
C ILE A 308 -4.88 -1.63 9.68
N GLN A 309 -4.74 -1.88 10.98
CA GLN A 309 -5.87 -1.78 11.91
C GLN A 309 -6.39 -0.35 11.99
N THR A 310 -5.49 0.63 12.06
CA THR A 310 -5.86 2.05 12.06
C THR A 310 -6.64 2.43 10.81
N TRP A 311 -6.22 1.95 9.63
CA TRP A 311 -6.94 2.18 8.39
C TRP A 311 -8.34 1.56 8.44
N ARG A 312 -8.48 0.32 8.91
CA ARG A 312 -9.77 -0.36 9.04
C ARG A 312 -10.71 0.41 9.98
N ASP A 313 -10.20 0.84 11.12
CA ASP A 313 -10.97 1.61 12.12
C ASP A 313 -11.45 2.93 11.53
N HIS A 314 -10.56 3.67 10.85
CA HIS A 314 -10.87 4.99 10.30
C HIS A 314 -11.70 4.92 9.00
N TRP A 315 -11.65 3.81 8.27
CA TRP A 315 -12.53 3.59 7.11
C TRP A 315 -13.99 3.42 7.50
N SER A 316 -14.26 3.02 8.75
CA SER A 316 -15.61 2.77 9.26
C SER A 316 -16.41 1.76 8.40
N GLN A 317 -15.73 0.74 7.90
CA GLN A 317 -16.31 -0.37 7.13
C GLN A 317 -16.00 -1.69 7.85
N ASP A 318 -16.79 -2.74 7.58
CA ASP A 318 -16.42 -4.12 7.92
C ASP A 318 -14.98 -4.43 7.51
N GLU A 319 -14.35 -5.33 8.27
CA GLU A 319 -12.98 -5.79 8.08
C GLU A 319 -12.71 -6.18 6.61
N PHE A 320 -12.10 -5.25 5.87
CA PHE A 320 -11.85 -5.44 4.46
C PHE A 320 -10.52 -6.17 4.21
N PRO A 321 -10.42 -6.93 3.11
CA PRO A 321 -9.20 -7.63 2.74
C PRO A 321 -8.03 -6.67 2.54
N PHE A 322 -6.89 -7.00 3.12
CA PHE A 322 -5.66 -6.24 2.99
C PHE A 322 -4.53 -7.16 2.51
N TYR A 323 -4.11 -7.00 1.26
CA TYR A 323 -3.09 -7.85 0.64
C TYR A 323 -1.82 -7.08 0.37
N TRP A 324 -0.65 -7.62 0.72
CA TRP A 324 0.62 -6.94 0.45
C TRP A 324 1.59 -7.77 -0.34
N VAL A 325 2.60 -7.09 -0.88
CA VAL A 325 3.73 -7.67 -1.57
C VAL A 325 4.92 -7.75 -0.61
N GLN A 326 5.44 -8.95 -0.39
CA GLN A 326 6.69 -9.14 0.35
C GLN A 326 7.86 -8.52 -0.43
N LEU A 327 8.88 -7.99 0.23
CA LEU A 327 10.01 -7.43 -0.51
C LEU A 327 10.69 -8.45 -1.43
N ALA A 328 10.98 -8.03 -2.66
CA ALA A 328 11.76 -8.80 -3.63
C ALA A 328 13.22 -8.98 -3.17
N ASP A 329 13.96 -9.86 -3.83
CA ASP A 329 15.43 -9.91 -3.79
C ASP A 329 16.07 -8.61 -4.32
N PHE A 330 17.12 -8.16 -3.62
CA PHE A 330 17.81 -6.91 -3.92
C PHE A 330 19.25 -6.95 -3.38
N ARG A 331 20.16 -6.18 -3.99
CA ARG A 331 21.61 -6.14 -3.71
C ARG A 331 22.37 -7.37 -4.22
N ALA A 332 23.69 -7.36 -4.00
CA ALA A 332 24.56 -8.46 -4.40
C ALA A 332 24.25 -9.73 -3.59
N GLU A 333 24.31 -10.87 -4.26
CA GLU A 333 24.30 -12.18 -3.61
C GLU A 333 25.50 -12.32 -2.66
N VAL A 334 25.30 -13.05 -1.57
CA VAL A 334 26.36 -13.42 -0.63
C VAL A 334 26.56 -14.93 -0.66
N SER A 335 27.83 -15.37 -0.64
CA SER A 335 28.18 -16.79 -0.74
C SER A 335 28.07 -17.53 0.59
N GLU A 336 28.10 -16.80 1.71
CA GLU A 336 28.07 -17.36 3.07
C GLU A 336 26.83 -16.84 3.81
N PRO A 337 26.26 -17.63 4.73
CA PRO A 337 25.17 -17.18 5.59
C PRO A 337 25.55 -15.91 6.37
N SER A 338 24.69 -14.90 6.32
CA SER A 338 24.86 -13.65 7.06
C SER A 338 23.54 -13.17 7.64
N ASP A 339 23.62 -12.20 8.55
CA ASP A 339 22.45 -11.42 8.94
C ASP A 339 22.00 -10.52 7.78
N SER A 340 20.72 -10.14 7.78
CA SER A 340 20.08 -9.38 6.71
C SER A 340 18.88 -8.62 7.27
N ASP A 341 18.94 -7.29 7.21
CA ASP A 341 17.83 -6.40 7.59
C ASP A 341 16.64 -6.57 6.64
N TRP A 342 16.94 -6.86 5.37
CA TRP A 342 15.98 -7.13 4.33
C TRP A 342 15.20 -8.43 4.58
N ALA A 343 15.89 -9.52 4.96
CA ALA A 343 15.25 -10.78 5.33
C ALA A 343 14.41 -10.64 6.61
N GLU A 344 14.89 -9.88 7.59
CA GLU A 344 14.10 -9.54 8.78
C GLU A 344 12.83 -8.78 8.43
N LEU A 345 12.86 -7.89 7.44
CA LEU A 345 11.65 -7.19 7.02
C LEU A 345 10.67 -8.11 6.31
N ARG A 346 11.15 -9.01 5.42
CA ARG A 346 10.29 -10.03 4.81
C ARG A 346 9.60 -10.88 5.87
N GLU A 347 10.34 -11.28 6.91
CA GLU A 347 9.77 -11.99 8.05
C GLU A 347 8.71 -11.14 8.77
N ALA A 348 8.98 -9.84 9.02
CA ALA A 348 8.01 -8.95 9.65
C ALA A 348 6.72 -8.79 8.84
N GLN A 349 6.82 -8.76 7.51
CA GLN A 349 5.68 -8.79 6.60
C GLN A 349 4.91 -10.11 6.76
N THR A 350 5.57 -11.27 6.71
CA THR A 350 4.92 -12.58 6.89
C THR A 350 4.25 -12.71 8.26
N MET A 351 4.88 -12.22 9.33
CA MET A 351 4.32 -12.22 10.69
C MET A 351 3.04 -11.40 10.80
N THR A 352 2.81 -10.42 9.93
CA THR A 352 1.56 -9.64 9.93
C THR A 352 0.34 -10.52 9.63
N MET A 353 0.49 -11.56 8.81
CA MET A 353 -0.62 -12.49 8.49
C MET A 353 -1.16 -13.26 9.69
N SER A 354 -0.36 -13.49 10.75
CA SER A 354 -0.82 -14.18 11.95
C SER A 354 -1.43 -13.23 12.99
N ARG A 355 -1.21 -11.91 12.83
CA ARG A 355 -1.70 -10.88 13.75
C ARG A 355 -3.06 -10.35 13.35
N LEU A 356 -3.37 -10.32 12.07
CA LEU A 356 -4.61 -9.77 11.55
C LEU A 356 -5.35 -10.79 10.66
N PRO A 357 -6.68 -10.90 10.80
CA PRO A 357 -7.52 -11.63 9.85
C PRO A 357 -7.72 -10.84 8.53
N ALA A 358 -8.31 -11.51 7.54
CA ALA A 358 -8.57 -10.97 6.20
C ALA A 358 -7.32 -10.35 5.54
N THR A 359 -6.16 -10.99 5.72
CA THR A 359 -4.89 -10.56 5.15
C THR A 359 -4.27 -11.62 4.25
N GLY A 360 -3.31 -11.20 3.44
CA GLY A 360 -2.56 -12.08 2.54
C GLY A 360 -1.28 -11.45 2.01
N GLU A 361 -0.32 -12.30 1.66
CA GLU A 361 1.01 -11.90 1.22
C GLU A 361 1.35 -12.52 -0.13
N ALA A 362 1.73 -11.69 -1.10
CA ALA A 362 2.35 -12.10 -2.34
C ALA A 362 3.89 -12.14 -2.15
N VAL A 363 4.44 -13.35 -2.05
CA VAL A 363 5.89 -13.58 -2.02
C VAL A 363 6.46 -13.34 -3.41
N ILE A 364 7.56 -12.60 -3.53
CA ILE A 364 8.17 -12.22 -4.82
C ILE A 364 9.71 -12.21 -4.81
N THR A 365 10.32 -13.05 -3.98
CA THR A 365 11.79 -13.19 -3.88
C THR A 365 12.48 -13.74 -5.13
N ASP A 366 11.71 -14.09 -6.15
CA ASP A 366 12.13 -14.59 -7.46
C ASP A 366 11.94 -13.56 -8.58
N LEU A 367 11.40 -12.37 -8.27
CA LEU A 367 11.07 -11.33 -9.25
C LEU A 367 11.97 -10.09 -9.16
N GLY A 368 12.88 -10.03 -8.19
CA GLY A 368 13.76 -8.90 -7.92
C GLY A 368 14.93 -8.77 -8.89
N GLU A 369 15.73 -7.74 -8.67
CA GLU A 369 16.91 -7.43 -9.47
C GLU A 369 18.05 -6.98 -8.55
N ALA A 370 19.23 -7.60 -8.66
CA ALA A 370 20.36 -7.33 -7.75
C ALA A 370 20.79 -5.85 -7.73
N SER A 371 20.75 -5.19 -8.89
CA SER A 371 21.20 -3.80 -9.07
C SER A 371 20.09 -2.75 -9.04
N ASP A 372 18.82 -3.16 -9.04
CA ASP A 372 17.68 -2.24 -9.04
C ASP A 372 16.63 -2.71 -8.03
N ILE A 373 16.34 -1.84 -7.07
CA ILE A 373 15.32 -2.07 -6.04
C ILE A 373 13.89 -2.08 -6.62
N HIS A 374 13.71 -1.69 -7.89
CA HIS A 374 12.43 -1.61 -8.57
C HIS A 374 12.29 -2.69 -9.65
N PRO A 375 11.94 -3.94 -9.31
CA PRO A 375 11.80 -4.99 -10.30
C PRO A 375 10.72 -4.66 -11.32
N LYS A 376 11.00 -4.87 -12.60
CA LYS A 376 10.08 -4.47 -13.68
C LYS A 376 8.98 -5.48 -13.98
N ASN A 377 9.08 -6.72 -13.52
CA ASN A 377 8.00 -7.71 -13.62
C ASN A 377 6.87 -7.41 -12.62
N LYS A 378 6.12 -6.33 -12.87
CA LYS A 378 4.95 -5.96 -12.06
C LYS A 378 3.73 -6.83 -12.36
N GLN A 379 3.74 -7.52 -13.50
CA GLN A 379 2.62 -8.36 -13.93
C GLN A 379 2.45 -9.57 -13.02
N ASP A 380 3.53 -10.28 -12.70
CA ASP A 380 3.44 -11.45 -11.81
C ASP A 380 3.20 -11.05 -10.35
N VAL A 381 3.66 -9.86 -9.93
CA VAL A 381 3.28 -9.25 -8.65
C VAL A 381 1.76 -9.08 -8.57
N GLY A 382 1.16 -8.41 -9.58
CA GLY A 382 -0.29 -8.20 -9.65
C GLY A 382 -1.10 -9.50 -9.69
N LYS A 383 -0.63 -10.51 -10.44
CA LYS A 383 -1.27 -11.84 -10.48
C LYS A 383 -1.25 -12.54 -9.13
N ARG A 384 -0.16 -12.45 -8.36
CA ARG A 384 -0.05 -13.09 -7.03
C ARG A 384 -0.99 -12.44 -6.03
N LEU A 385 -1.15 -11.11 -6.05
CA LEU A 385 -2.18 -10.42 -5.28
C LEU A 385 -3.60 -10.81 -5.74
N ALA A 386 -3.84 -10.92 -7.05
CA ALA A 386 -5.15 -11.29 -7.58
C ALA A 386 -5.56 -12.71 -7.18
N ARG A 387 -4.60 -13.66 -7.08
CA ARG A 387 -4.87 -15.01 -6.57
C ARG A 387 -5.48 -14.98 -5.16
N TRP A 388 -4.94 -14.14 -4.27
CA TRP A 388 -5.50 -13.97 -2.92
C TRP A 388 -6.95 -13.49 -2.98
N ALA A 389 -7.22 -12.41 -3.71
CA ALA A 389 -8.56 -11.86 -3.83
C ALA A 389 -9.55 -12.89 -4.45
N LEU A 390 -9.18 -13.52 -5.55
CA LEU A 390 -9.99 -14.54 -6.22
C LEU A 390 -10.34 -15.70 -5.29
N ALA A 391 -9.37 -16.21 -4.52
CA ALA A 391 -9.62 -17.34 -3.64
C ALA A 391 -10.38 -16.97 -2.36
N LYS A 392 -10.04 -15.85 -1.72
CA LYS A 392 -10.57 -15.48 -0.41
C LYS A 392 -11.87 -14.70 -0.47
N ASP A 393 -12.05 -13.86 -1.48
CA ASP A 393 -13.15 -12.91 -1.56
C ASP A 393 -14.19 -13.27 -2.61
N TYR A 394 -13.79 -14.06 -3.62
CA TYR A 394 -14.65 -14.41 -4.76
C TYR A 394 -14.89 -15.92 -4.90
N GLY A 395 -14.39 -16.73 -3.97
CA GLY A 395 -14.73 -18.16 -3.87
C GLY A 395 -14.09 -19.07 -4.93
N TYR A 396 -13.08 -18.60 -5.66
CA TYR A 396 -12.37 -19.44 -6.63
C TYR A 396 -11.47 -20.45 -5.94
N ASN A 397 -11.61 -21.73 -6.26
CA ASN A 397 -10.76 -22.79 -5.72
C ASN A 397 -9.44 -22.89 -6.52
N ILE A 398 -8.48 -22.03 -6.21
CA ILE A 398 -7.15 -21.99 -6.84
C ILE A 398 -6.04 -21.92 -5.79
N PRO A 399 -4.83 -22.43 -6.07
CA PRO A 399 -3.67 -22.18 -5.22
C PRO A 399 -3.31 -20.69 -5.21
N TYR A 400 -3.37 -20.07 -4.03
CA TYR A 400 -3.23 -18.63 -3.88
C TYR A 400 -2.15 -18.19 -2.90
N ARG A 401 -1.78 -19.05 -1.94
CA ARG A 401 -0.82 -18.76 -0.89
C ARG A 401 0.47 -19.54 -1.12
N SER A 402 1.60 -18.88 -0.95
CA SER A 402 2.92 -19.50 -0.97
C SER A 402 3.09 -20.54 0.15
N PRO A 403 3.84 -21.63 -0.09
CA PRO A 403 4.22 -22.56 0.96
C PRO A 403 4.83 -21.82 2.16
N THR A 404 4.37 -22.12 3.37
CA THR A 404 4.78 -21.41 4.59
C THR A 404 5.28 -22.41 5.63
N PHE A 405 6.35 -22.08 6.36
CA PHE A 405 6.86 -22.91 7.45
C PHE A 405 5.76 -23.24 8.47
N ALA A 406 5.64 -24.53 8.82
CA ALA A 406 4.67 -25.03 9.80
C ALA A 406 5.35 -25.59 11.05
N SER A 407 6.38 -26.43 10.89
CA SER A 407 7.06 -27.03 12.04
C SER A 407 8.46 -27.54 11.70
N LEU A 408 9.29 -27.66 12.75
CA LEU A 408 10.62 -28.27 12.71
C LEU A 408 10.66 -29.45 13.70
N GLU A 409 11.12 -30.60 13.23
CA GLU A 409 11.43 -31.79 14.06
C GLU A 409 12.87 -32.23 13.80
N VAL A 410 13.64 -32.52 14.86
CA VAL A 410 15.03 -32.98 14.71
C VAL A 410 15.09 -34.51 14.81
N LYS A 411 15.69 -35.17 13.81
CA LYS A 411 15.92 -36.63 13.76
C LYS A 411 17.40 -36.92 13.60
N GLY A 412 18.07 -37.21 14.71
CA GLY A 412 19.53 -37.37 14.72
C GLY A 412 20.21 -36.06 14.33
N ASN A 413 21.01 -36.08 13.26
CA ASN A 413 21.71 -34.90 12.74
C ASN A 413 20.96 -34.17 11.62
N LYS A 414 19.65 -34.40 11.48
CA LYS A 414 18.83 -33.86 10.41
C LYS A 414 17.64 -33.08 10.97
N ALA A 415 17.34 -31.97 10.33
CA ALA A 415 16.13 -31.19 10.54
C ALA A 415 15.06 -31.60 9.53
N ILE A 416 13.88 -32.01 10.01
CA ILE A 416 12.70 -32.30 9.19
C ILE A 416 11.79 -31.09 9.30
N VAL A 417 11.61 -30.39 8.19
CA VAL A 417 10.82 -29.16 8.11
C VAL A 417 9.55 -29.42 7.33
N LYS A 418 8.41 -29.10 7.93
CA LYS A 418 7.08 -29.21 7.30
C LYS A 418 6.52 -27.86 6.94
N PHE A 419 5.69 -27.84 5.92
CA PHE A 419 5.09 -26.63 5.36
C PHE A 419 3.57 -26.76 5.19
N ASP A 420 2.88 -25.67 5.46
CA ASP A 420 1.48 -25.50 5.07
C ASP A 420 1.38 -24.87 3.67
N HIS A 421 0.17 -24.87 3.10
CA HIS A 421 -0.15 -24.17 1.85
C HIS A 421 0.69 -24.61 0.63
N VAL A 422 1.03 -25.89 0.54
CA VAL A 422 1.91 -26.42 -0.53
C VAL A 422 1.22 -26.70 -1.86
N GLY A 423 -0.08 -26.42 -2.00
CA GLY A 423 -0.85 -26.70 -3.22
C GLY A 423 -0.79 -28.19 -3.61
N GLY A 424 -0.37 -28.45 -4.86
CA GLY A 424 -0.11 -29.79 -5.38
C GLY A 424 1.08 -30.50 -4.73
N GLY A 425 2.00 -29.76 -4.12
CA GLY A 425 3.17 -30.24 -3.40
C GLY A 425 4.37 -29.31 -3.56
N LEU A 426 5.42 -29.56 -2.79
CA LEU A 426 6.70 -28.87 -2.94
C LEU A 426 7.39 -29.27 -4.24
N ASP A 427 8.04 -28.30 -4.85
CA ASP A 427 8.85 -28.45 -6.05
C ASP A 427 10.07 -27.51 -6.00
N THR A 428 10.98 -27.68 -6.94
CA THR A 428 12.16 -26.83 -7.14
C THR A 428 12.19 -26.26 -8.55
N PHE A 429 12.57 -25.00 -8.69
CA PHE A 429 12.83 -24.41 -10.00
C PHE A 429 14.29 -24.60 -10.44
N ASP A 430 14.51 -24.74 -11.76
CA ASP A 430 15.80 -24.88 -12.46
C ASP A 430 16.61 -26.16 -12.13
N VAL A 431 16.89 -26.41 -10.85
CA VAL A 431 17.64 -27.58 -10.37
C VAL A 431 16.84 -28.39 -9.35
N ASN A 432 16.94 -29.72 -9.41
CA ASN A 432 16.16 -30.65 -8.57
C ASN A 432 16.58 -30.70 -7.09
N THR A 433 17.69 -30.05 -6.74
CA THR A 433 18.19 -30.01 -5.37
C THR A 433 17.72 -28.70 -4.71
N PRO A 434 17.03 -28.76 -3.55
CA PRO A 434 16.74 -27.56 -2.78
C PRO A 434 18.01 -26.79 -2.40
N ILE A 435 18.04 -25.51 -2.71
CA ILE A 435 19.11 -24.56 -2.35
C ILE A 435 18.54 -23.36 -1.57
N GLY A 436 19.42 -22.56 -0.97
CA GLY A 436 19.03 -21.41 -0.13
C GLY A 436 18.71 -21.77 1.32
N LEU A 437 19.11 -22.96 1.78
CA LEU A 437 18.92 -23.44 3.15
C LEU A 437 20.19 -23.24 3.98
N THR A 438 20.03 -22.76 5.22
CA THR A 438 21.09 -22.69 6.22
C THR A 438 20.65 -23.38 7.50
N ILE A 439 21.60 -23.92 8.26
CA ILE A 439 21.33 -24.69 9.48
C ILE A 439 22.36 -24.32 10.56
N ALA A 440 21.91 -24.23 11.81
CA ALA A 440 22.77 -23.94 12.96
C ALA A 440 22.59 -24.99 14.05
N GLY A 441 23.66 -25.21 14.82
CA GLY A 441 23.62 -25.97 16.07
C GLY A 441 23.55 -25.07 17.30
N ASP A 442 23.86 -25.63 18.46
CA ASP A 442 23.80 -24.92 19.76
C ASP A 442 24.69 -23.67 19.83
N ASP A 443 25.71 -23.56 18.98
CA ASP A 443 26.61 -22.42 18.88
C ASP A 443 26.02 -21.22 18.11
N GLN A 444 24.80 -21.38 17.58
CA GLN A 444 24.04 -20.37 16.83
C GLN A 444 24.71 -19.89 15.54
N LYS A 445 25.70 -20.64 15.04
CA LYS A 445 26.40 -20.30 13.79
C LYS A 445 25.73 -21.01 12.62
N PHE A 446 25.13 -20.22 11.73
CA PHE A 446 24.55 -20.74 10.51
C PHE A 446 25.64 -21.13 9.51
N VAL A 447 25.49 -22.31 8.93
CA VAL A 447 26.26 -22.78 7.76
C VAL A 447 25.30 -23.17 6.65
N SER A 448 25.76 -23.13 5.40
CA SER A 448 25.00 -23.64 4.25
C SER A 448 24.63 -25.12 4.44
N ALA A 449 23.41 -25.48 4.06
CA ALA A 449 22.85 -26.81 4.28
C ALA A 449 22.36 -27.45 2.99
N SER A 450 22.42 -28.78 2.92
CA SER A 450 21.80 -29.55 1.85
C SER A 450 20.34 -29.84 2.21
N GLY A 451 19.44 -29.61 1.26
CA GLY A 451 18.03 -29.96 1.38
C GLY A 451 17.63 -31.14 0.50
N LYS A 452 16.55 -31.83 0.88
CA LYS A 452 15.88 -32.85 0.07
C LYS A 452 14.38 -32.81 0.30
N ILE A 453 13.58 -32.75 -0.76
CA ILE A 453 12.12 -32.96 -0.65
C ILE A 453 11.88 -34.45 -0.38
N VAL A 454 11.24 -34.76 0.75
CA VAL A 454 10.99 -36.14 1.22
C VAL A 454 9.51 -36.48 1.34
N GLY A 455 8.63 -35.53 1.04
CA GLY A 455 7.19 -35.71 1.00
C GLY A 455 6.53 -34.54 0.28
N LYS A 456 5.18 -34.59 0.17
CA LYS A 456 4.40 -33.53 -0.48
C LYS A 456 4.66 -32.14 0.13
N ASP A 457 4.88 -32.11 1.44
CA ASP A 457 4.91 -30.90 2.27
C ASP A 457 6.14 -30.84 3.19
N THR A 458 7.15 -31.69 2.93
CA THR A 458 8.24 -31.94 3.88
C THR A 458 9.59 -31.93 3.18
N ILE A 459 10.55 -31.20 3.75
CA ILE A 459 11.97 -31.30 3.39
C ILE A 459 12.79 -31.83 4.57
N GLU A 460 13.90 -32.49 4.23
CA GLU A 460 14.99 -32.84 5.12
C GLU A 460 16.15 -31.87 4.88
N VAL A 461 16.72 -31.30 5.95
CA VAL A 461 17.82 -30.33 5.92
C VAL A 461 18.97 -30.84 6.79
N SER A 462 20.20 -30.81 6.29
CA SER A 462 21.39 -31.19 7.06
C SER A 462 22.68 -30.53 6.57
N ALA A 463 23.67 -30.43 7.46
CA ALA A 463 25.03 -30.02 7.11
C ALA A 463 26.03 -30.90 7.88
N ALA A 464 27.12 -31.32 7.22
CA ALA A 464 28.10 -32.22 7.82
C ALA A 464 28.74 -31.66 9.11
N ALA A 465 28.90 -30.34 9.19
CA ALA A 465 29.45 -29.61 10.32
C ALA A 465 28.48 -29.51 11.52
N VAL A 466 27.17 -29.70 11.32
CA VAL A 466 26.14 -29.53 12.37
C VAL A 466 25.65 -30.90 12.81
N LYS A 467 26.06 -31.33 14.01
CA LYS A 467 25.68 -32.65 14.57
C LYS A 467 24.34 -32.63 15.29
N ASN A 468 24.02 -31.53 15.96
CA ASN A 468 22.76 -31.31 16.68
C ASN A 468 22.11 -30.04 16.10
N PRO A 469 21.26 -30.16 15.07
CA PRO A 469 20.54 -29.01 14.54
C PRO A 469 19.59 -28.43 15.57
N VAL A 470 19.57 -27.10 15.70
CA VAL A 470 18.60 -26.37 16.54
C VAL A 470 17.81 -25.33 15.75
N ALA A 471 18.33 -24.87 14.61
CA ALA A 471 17.65 -23.89 13.78
C ALA A 471 17.92 -24.10 12.29
N VAL A 472 16.93 -23.76 11.46
CA VAL A 472 17.00 -23.71 10.00
C VAL A 472 16.52 -22.35 9.54
N ARG A 473 17.15 -21.80 8.49
CA ARG A 473 16.61 -20.66 7.74
C ARG A 473 16.56 -21.00 6.25
N TYR A 474 15.62 -20.37 5.55
CA TYR A 474 15.48 -20.45 4.10
C TYR A 474 15.39 -19.05 3.51
N ALA A 475 16.14 -18.82 2.42
CA ALA A 475 16.18 -17.54 1.70
C ALA A 475 16.48 -16.32 2.60
N TRP A 476 17.33 -16.52 3.61
CA TRP A 476 17.69 -15.49 4.61
C TRP A 476 18.90 -14.66 4.15
N ALA A 477 18.67 -13.79 3.16
CA ALA A 477 19.63 -12.82 2.66
C ALA A 477 18.89 -11.68 1.92
N ASP A 478 19.60 -10.60 1.60
CA ASP A 478 19.04 -9.50 0.79
C ASP A 478 18.67 -10.01 -0.61
N ASN A 479 19.60 -10.71 -1.25
CA ASN A 479 19.43 -11.40 -2.52
C ASN A 479 19.78 -12.90 -2.36
N PRO A 480 18.81 -13.73 -1.96
CA PRO A 480 19.04 -15.16 -1.70
C PRO A 480 18.99 -15.98 -2.99
N VAL A 481 20.00 -16.82 -3.21
CA VAL A 481 19.94 -17.89 -4.22
C VAL A 481 19.13 -19.06 -3.66
N ALA A 482 17.84 -19.12 -4.02
CA ALA A 482 16.88 -20.07 -3.48
C ALA A 482 15.88 -20.54 -4.55
N ASN A 483 15.35 -21.75 -4.44
CA ASN A 483 14.55 -22.35 -5.52
C ASN A 483 13.33 -23.19 -5.08
N LEU A 484 13.02 -23.27 -3.79
CA LEU A 484 11.82 -23.99 -3.33
C LEU A 484 10.56 -23.21 -3.69
N GLN A 485 9.58 -23.94 -4.21
CA GLN A 485 8.27 -23.43 -4.59
C GLN A 485 7.20 -24.50 -4.40
N SER A 486 5.94 -24.13 -4.63
CA SER A 486 4.87 -25.08 -4.90
C SER A 486 4.93 -25.56 -6.36
N SER A 487 4.29 -26.69 -6.65
CA SER A 487 4.11 -27.20 -8.01
C SER A 487 3.42 -26.21 -8.97
N GLU A 488 2.71 -25.22 -8.44
CA GLU A 488 2.03 -24.17 -9.18
C GLU A 488 2.88 -22.91 -9.38
N GLY A 489 4.16 -22.98 -9.00
CA GLY A 489 5.14 -21.91 -9.18
C GLY A 489 5.00 -20.75 -8.20
N LEU A 490 4.32 -20.94 -7.05
CA LEU A 490 4.39 -19.96 -5.95
C LEU A 490 5.66 -20.20 -5.13
N PRO A 491 6.57 -19.21 -5.01
CA PRO A 491 7.81 -19.36 -4.25
C PRO A 491 7.52 -19.68 -2.78
N MET A 492 8.38 -20.48 -2.16
CA MET A 492 8.38 -20.71 -0.72
C MET A 492 8.60 -19.39 0.03
N THR A 493 7.77 -19.11 1.02
CA THR A 493 7.96 -17.93 1.88
C THR A 493 9.28 -18.04 2.65
N PRO A 494 10.19 -17.04 2.59
CA PRO A 494 11.38 -17.01 3.44
C PRO A 494 11.04 -17.19 4.92
N PHE A 495 11.84 -17.96 5.64
CA PHE A 495 11.57 -18.25 7.04
C PHE A 495 12.84 -18.50 7.85
N ARG A 496 12.70 -18.41 9.17
CA ARG A 496 13.62 -18.96 10.15
C ARG A 496 12.85 -19.73 11.21
N THR A 497 13.50 -20.68 11.88
CA THR A 497 12.91 -21.45 12.97
C THR A 497 13.40 -21.02 14.35
N ASP A 498 14.45 -20.21 14.42
CA ASP A 498 14.94 -19.63 15.66
C ASP A 498 14.11 -18.41 16.11
N GLN A 499 14.22 -18.07 17.39
CA GLN A 499 13.64 -16.85 17.97
C GLN A 499 14.74 -15.87 18.41
N TRP A 500 15.95 -15.99 17.85
CA TRP A 500 17.08 -15.17 18.26
C TRP A 500 16.87 -13.72 17.82
N PRO A 501 17.42 -12.72 18.54
CA PRO A 501 17.36 -11.33 18.11
C PRO A 501 18.00 -11.16 16.72
N GLY A 502 17.34 -10.40 15.86
CA GLY A 502 17.90 -9.94 14.60
C GLY A 502 18.76 -8.69 14.77
N ILE A 503 19.44 -8.26 13.71
CA ILE A 503 20.29 -7.07 13.67
C ILE A 503 19.49 -5.75 13.73
N THR A 504 18.18 -5.80 13.49
CA THR A 504 17.32 -4.61 13.60
C THR A 504 16.65 -4.46 14.97
N ALA A 505 16.87 -5.40 15.89
CA ALA A 505 16.32 -5.32 17.25
C ALA A 505 16.87 -4.08 17.99
N GLY A 506 15.97 -3.20 18.45
CA GLY A 506 16.32 -1.95 19.10
C GLY A 506 16.72 -0.81 18.17
N ASN A 507 16.67 -1.00 16.84
CA ASN A 507 16.90 0.08 15.90
C ASN A 507 15.72 1.05 15.87
N VAL A 508 16.04 2.33 16.01
CA VAL A 508 15.13 3.49 16.07
C VAL A 508 15.53 4.56 15.05
N LYS A 509 16.50 4.25 14.18
CA LYS A 509 17.06 5.14 13.16
C LYS A 509 16.64 4.70 11.76
#